data_AF-A0A2V6SNZ6-F1
#
_entry.id   AF-A0A2V6SNZ6-F1
#
_cell.length_a   1.000
_cell.length_b   1.000
_cell.length_c   1.000
_cell.angle_alpha   90.00
_cell.angle_beta   90.00
_cell.angle_gamma   90.00
#
_symmetry.space_group_name_H-M   'P 1'
#
loop_
_entity.id
_entity.type
_entity.pdbx_description
1 polymer ?
#
loop_
_entity_poly.entity_id
_entity_poly.type
_entity_poly.pdbx_seq_one_letter_code
_entity_poly.pdbx_strand_id
1 'polypeptide(L)'
;MTAVLAAAAVMAAAFVKGSIGFGFPVLGTPLLSLVLDVKSAVVILIVPNIVMDGLQFIRNGAPVAVVKRFAVLLMFGAVGTVIGTRLLVAVSSRTAALVLGAFLLTFAL
;
A
#
# COMPACT_ATOMS: atom_id res chain seq x y z
N MET A 1 12.16 7.68 19.44
CA MET A 1 11.18 8.64 18.86
C MET A 1 10.63 8.15 17.52
N THR A 2 11.47 7.82 16.53
CA THR A 2 11.05 7.36 15.19
C THR A 2 10.11 6.15 15.20
N ALA A 3 10.40 5.12 16.01
CA ALA A 3 9.56 3.92 16.10
C ALA A 3 8.14 4.20 16.63
N VAL A 4 8.00 5.16 17.55
CA VAL A 4 6.69 5.55 18.11
C VAL A 4 5.85 6.26 17.04
N LEU A 5 6.47 7.15 16.26
CA LEU A 5 5.80 7.83 15.14
C LEU A 5 5.42 6.84 14.03
N ALA A 6 6.29 5.88 13.73
CA ALA A 6 6.01 4.85 12.75
C ALA A 6 4.83 3.96 13.19
N ALA A 7 4.81 3.55 14.46
CA ALA A 7 3.70 2.79 15.02
C ALA A 7 2.38 3.59 14.96
N ALA A 8 2.41 4.87 15.34
CA ALA A 8 1.24 5.74 15.26
C ALA A 8 0.70 5.89 13.82
N ALA A 9 1.59 6.07 12.83
CA ALA A 9 1.23 6.14 11.42
C ALA A 9 0.58 4.83 10.93
N VAL A 10 1.15 3.68 11.28
CA VAL A 10 0.60 2.36 10.93
C VAL A 10 -0.75 2.15 11.60
N MET A 11 -0.90 2.52 12.87
CA MET A 11 -2.17 2.41 13.59
C MET A 11 -3.26 3.28 12.95
N ALA A 12 -2.96 4.52 12.60
CA ALA A 12 -3.90 5.41 11.92
C ALA A 12 -4.35 4.83 10.56
N ALA A 13 -3.40 4.39 9.74
CA ALA A 13 -3.71 3.78 8.44
C ALA A 13 -4.52 2.48 8.59
N ALA A 14 -4.18 1.63 9.57
CA ALA A 14 -4.89 0.38 9.85
C ALA A 14 -6.31 0.63 10.36
N PHE A 15 -6.51 1.64 11.21
CA PHE A 15 -7.83 2.05 11.70
C PHE A 15 -8.74 2.50 10.55
N VAL A 16 -8.22 3.33 9.64
CA VAL A 16 -8.96 3.76 8.46
C VAL A 16 -9.29 2.56 7.55
N LYS A 17 -8.32 1.67 7.30
CA LYS A 17 -8.57 0.44 6.55
C LYS A 17 -9.63 -0.43 7.21
N GLY A 18 -9.61 -0.59 8.53
CA GLY A 18 -10.59 -1.37 9.28
C GLY A 18 -11.99 -0.78 9.20
N SER A 19 -12.10 0.54 9.10
CA SER A 19 -13.38 1.26 9.00
C SER A 19 -13.95 1.28 7.58
N ILE A 20 -13.10 1.45 6.57
CA ILE A 20 -13.51 1.68 5.16
C ILE A 20 -13.36 0.42 4.29
N GLY A 21 -12.48 -0.51 4.67
CA GLY A 21 -12.15 -1.74 3.93
C GLY A 21 -10.98 -1.61 2.94
N PHE A 22 -10.44 -0.42 2.69
CA PHE A 22 -9.28 -0.21 1.82
C PHE A 22 -8.42 1.00 2.26
N GLY A 23 -7.31 1.25 1.55
CA GLY A 23 -6.55 2.49 1.68
C GLY A 23 -5.36 2.46 2.64
N PHE A 24 -5.03 1.29 3.20
CA PHE A 24 -3.88 1.17 4.12
C PHE A 24 -2.55 1.67 3.54
N PRO A 25 -2.05 1.20 2.38
CA PRO A 25 -0.81 1.73 1.83
C PRO A 25 -0.97 3.18 1.32
N VAL A 26 -2.17 3.56 0.87
CA VAL A 26 -2.45 4.93 0.40
C VAL A 26 -2.25 5.96 1.50
N LEU A 27 -2.62 5.64 2.74
CA LEU A 27 -2.39 6.49 3.91
C LEU A 27 -1.08 6.17 4.63
N GLY A 28 -0.71 4.90 4.72
CA GLY A 28 0.46 4.45 5.46
C GLY A 28 1.77 4.92 4.84
N THR A 29 1.92 4.81 3.51
CA THR A 29 3.15 5.19 2.81
C THR A 29 3.51 6.66 3.00
N PRO A 30 2.60 7.64 2.79
CA PRO A 30 2.93 9.05 3.01
C PRO A 30 3.20 9.36 4.48
N LEU A 31 2.42 8.80 5.42
CA LEU A 31 2.64 9.03 6.86
C LEU A 31 3.97 8.47 7.35
N LEU A 32 4.34 7.25 6.93
CA LEU A 32 5.65 6.68 7.26
C LEU A 32 6.80 7.41 6.55
N SER A 33 6.57 7.96 5.36
CA SER A 33 7.60 8.71 4.64
C SER A 33 8.02 10.03 5.31
N LEU A 34 7.25 10.49 6.30
CA LEU A 34 7.63 11.64 7.14
C LEU A 34 8.79 11.32 8.09
N VAL A 35 9.02 10.03 8.38
CA VAL A 35 10.02 9.56 9.34
C VAL A 35 11.01 8.55 8.75
N LEU A 36 10.70 7.98 7.58
CA LEU A 36 11.50 7.01 6.84
C LEU A 36 11.56 7.42 5.35
N ASP A 37 12.47 6.85 4.58
CA ASP A 37 12.40 7.00 3.13
C ASP A 37 11.21 6.22 2.54
N VAL A 38 10.72 6.65 1.37
CA VAL A 38 9.55 6.05 0.71
C VAL A 38 9.72 4.56 0.45
N LYS A 39 10.94 4.10 0.10
CA LYS A 39 11.18 2.69 -0.21
C LYS A 39 11.05 1.85 1.06
N SER A 40 11.67 2.31 2.16
CA SER A 40 11.53 1.68 3.48
C SER A 40 10.08 1.64 3.95
N ALA A 41 9.33 2.74 3.79
CA ALA A 41 7.91 2.77 4.12
C ALA A 41 7.11 1.72 3.36
N VAL A 42 7.31 1.58 2.04
CA VAL A 42 6.63 0.56 1.22
C VAL A 42 6.97 -0.85 1.69
N VAL A 43 8.25 -1.13 1.97
CA VAL A 43 8.70 -2.46 2.42
C VAL A 43 8.05 -2.84 3.76
N ILE A 44 7.99 -1.91 4.72
CA ILE A 44 7.38 -2.15 6.03
C ILE A 44 5.88 -2.43 5.91
N LEU A 45 5.20 -1.74 5.01
CA LEU A 45 3.74 -1.85 4.87
C LEU A 45 3.28 -3.06 4.06
N ILE A 46 4.14 -3.62 3.19
CA ILE A 46 3.79 -4.75 2.33
C ILE A 46 3.28 -5.94 3.14
N VAL A 47 4.00 -6.34 4.18
CA VAL A 47 3.67 -7.53 4.99
C VAL A 47 2.30 -7.38 5.66
N PRO A 48 2.05 -6.33 6.48
CA PRO A 48 0.74 -6.17 7.11
C PRO A 48 -0.37 -5.95 6.08
N ASN A 49 -0.09 -5.29 4.95
CA ASN A 49 -1.10 -5.08 3.91
C ASN A 49 -1.58 -6.40 3.30
N ILE A 50 -0.65 -7.28 2.91
CA ILE A 50 -0.97 -8.60 2.35
C ILE A 50 -1.76 -9.45 3.36
N VAL A 51 -1.36 -9.42 4.64
CA VAL A 51 -2.09 -10.14 5.70
C VAL A 51 -3.53 -9.63 5.80
N MET A 52 -3.73 -8.32 5.85
CA MET A 52 -5.08 -7.73 5.91
C MET A 52 -5.92 -8.04 4.68
N ASP A 53 -5.33 -7.98 3.48
CA ASP A 53 -6.04 -8.26 2.22
C ASP A 53 -6.39 -9.75 2.12
N GLY A 54 -5.48 -10.65 2.51
CA GLY A 54 -5.72 -12.09 2.54
C GLY A 54 -6.82 -12.48 3.54
N LEU A 55 -6.80 -11.91 4.75
CA LEU A 55 -7.84 -12.16 5.74
C LEU A 55 -9.22 -11.68 5.27
N GLN A 56 -9.30 -10.49 4.66
CA GLN A 56 -10.55 -9.99 4.08
C GLN A 56 -11.03 -10.89 2.93
N PHE A 57 -10.12 -11.32 2.06
CA PHE A 57 -10.43 -12.19 0.93
C PHE A 57 -11.03 -13.54 1.38
N ILE A 58 -10.50 -14.14 2.45
CA ILE A 58 -11.02 -15.38 3.02
C ILE A 58 -12.39 -15.16 3.69
N ARG A 59 -12.54 -14.07 4.45
CA ARG A 59 -13.80 -13.75 5.16
C ARG A 59 -14.98 -13.50 4.23
N ASN A 60 -14.75 -13.04 3.01
CA ASN A 60 -15.79 -12.74 2.03
C ASN A 60 -16.41 -13.98 1.34
N GLY A 61 -16.03 -15.20 1.73
CA GLY A 61 -16.83 -16.43 1.53
C GLY A 61 -16.84 -17.05 0.12
N ALA A 62 -16.34 -16.39 -0.92
CA ALA A 62 -16.34 -16.91 -2.29
C ALA A 62 -15.03 -16.68 -3.07
N PRO A 63 -13.86 -17.09 -2.54
CA PRO A 63 -12.56 -16.73 -3.11
C PRO A 63 -12.37 -17.21 -4.56
N VAL A 64 -12.80 -18.43 -4.87
CA VAL A 64 -12.63 -19.03 -6.22
C VAL A 64 -13.50 -18.33 -7.27
N ALA A 65 -14.75 -18.00 -6.92
CA ALA A 65 -15.65 -17.30 -7.84
C ALA A 65 -15.18 -15.86 -8.11
N VAL A 66 -14.71 -15.17 -7.08
CA VAL A 66 -14.11 -13.83 -7.19
C VAL A 66 -12.86 -13.87 -8.09
N VAL A 67 -11.95 -14.82 -7.86
CA VAL A 67 -10.73 -14.94 -8.67
C VAL A 67 -11.05 -15.21 -10.13
N LYS A 68 -12.00 -16.09 -10.44
CA LYS A 68 -12.41 -16.33 -11.83
C LYS A 68 -13.03 -15.10 -12.47
N ARG A 69 -13.91 -14.39 -11.75
CA ARG A 69 -14.56 -13.17 -12.24
C ARG A 69 -13.57 -12.03 -12.50
N PHE A 70 -12.56 -11.90 -11.65
CA PHE A 70 -11.56 -10.82 -11.71
C PHE A 70 -10.20 -11.28 -12.23
N ALA A 71 -10.12 -12.44 -12.89
CA ALA A 71 -8.85 -13.03 -13.32
C ALA A 71 -8.01 -12.09 -14.17
N VAL A 72 -8.64 -11.40 -15.12
CA VAL A 72 -7.98 -10.40 -15.99
C VAL A 72 -7.40 -9.26 -15.15
N LEU A 73 -8.18 -8.73 -14.20
CA LEU A 73 -7.74 -7.66 -13.30
C LEU A 73 -6.59 -8.11 -12.40
N LEU A 74 -6.64 -9.33 -11.87
CA LEU A 74 -5.57 -9.92 -11.06
C LEU A 74 -4.29 -10.12 -11.87
N MET A 75 -4.41 -10.56 -13.13
CA MET A 75 -3.26 -10.73 -14.03
C MET A 75 -2.58 -9.39 -14.34
N PHE A 76 -3.35 -8.39 -14.78
CA PHE A 76 -2.81 -7.05 -15.03
C PHE A 76 -2.29 -6.39 -13.75
N GLY A 77 -2.96 -6.61 -12.61
CA GLY A 77 -2.53 -6.12 -11.31
C GLY A 77 -1.21 -6.74 -10.86
N ALA A 78 -1.03 -8.05 -11.05
CA ALA A 78 0.22 -8.75 -10.76
C ALA A 78 1.36 -8.25 -11.65
N VAL A 79 1.13 -8.16 -12.97
CA VAL A 79 2.11 -7.62 -13.92
C VAL A 79 2.46 -6.17 -13.56
N GLY A 80 1.46 -5.34 -13.31
CA GLY A 80 1.63 -3.94 -12.90
C GLY A 80 2.40 -3.81 -11.58
N THR A 81 2.17 -4.69 -10.62
CA THR A 81 2.90 -4.72 -9.35
C THR A 81 4.36 -5.07 -9.58
N VAL A 82 4.67 -6.10 -10.38
CA VAL A 82 6.06 -6.48 -10.70
C VAL A 82 6.78 -5.32 -11.40
N ILE A 83 6.17 -4.73 -12.43
CA ILE A 83 6.74 -3.60 -13.16
C ILE A 83 6.92 -2.38 -12.22
N GLY A 84 5.89 -2.06 -11.43
CA GLY A 84 5.89 -0.95 -10.49
C GLY A 84 6.95 -1.09 -9.41
N THR A 85 7.13 -2.29 -8.84
CA THR A 85 8.20 -2.56 -7.87
C THR A 85 9.58 -2.43 -8.52
N ARG A 86 9.78 -2.93 -9.75
CA ARG A 86 11.05 -2.76 -10.47
C ARG A 86 11.36 -1.30 -10.70
N LEU A 87 10.36 -0.51 -11.13
CA LEU A 87 10.50 0.93 -11.30
C LEU A 87 10.81 1.63 -9.98
N LEU A 88 10.10 1.28 -8.90
CA LEU A 88 10.31 1.85 -7.57
C LEU A 88 11.73 1.60 -7.05
N VAL A 89 12.28 0.41 -7.29
CA VAL A 89 13.65 0.08 -6.92
C VAL A 89 14.66 0.85 -7.79
N ALA A 90 14.39 0.99 -9.09
CA ALA A 90 15.28 1.65 -10.05
C ALA A 90 15.39 3.18 -9.87
N VAL A 91 14.32 3.85 -9.44
CA VAL A 91 14.34 5.31 -9.24
C VAL A 91 15.06 5.71 -7.95
N SER A 92 15.59 6.93 -7.89
CA SER A 92 16.19 7.46 -6.66
C SER A 92 15.12 7.66 -5.55
N SER A 93 15.51 7.61 -4.28
CA SER A 93 14.58 7.86 -3.16
C SER A 93 13.98 9.27 -3.21
N ARG A 94 14.73 10.27 -3.72
CA ARG A 94 14.22 11.63 -3.96
C ARG A 94 13.13 11.65 -5.03
N THR A 95 13.35 10.95 -6.16
CA THR A 95 12.35 10.83 -7.23
C THR A 95 11.10 10.12 -6.73
N ALA A 96 11.23 9.04 -5.96
CA ALA A 96 10.09 8.35 -5.36
C ALA A 96 9.28 9.27 -4.43
N ALA A 97 9.95 10.10 -3.63
CA ALA A 97 9.29 11.11 -2.78
C ALA A 97 8.55 12.18 -3.60
N LEU A 98 9.13 12.66 -4.70
CA LEU A 98 8.47 13.62 -5.59
C LEU A 98 7.23 13.02 -6.25
N VAL A 99 7.32 11.77 -6.74
CA VAL A 99 6.17 11.05 -7.32
C VAL A 99 5.08 10.84 -6.27
N LEU A 100 5.46 10.44 -5.06
CA LEU A 100 4.51 10.30 -3.94
C LEU A 100 3.84 11.64 -3.62
N GLY A 101 4.60 12.73 -3.53
CA GLY A 101 4.04 14.07 -3.28
C GLY A 101 3.08 14.53 -4.38
N ALA A 102 3.43 14.34 -5.65
CA ALA A 102 2.55 14.64 -6.78
C ALA A 102 1.27 13.79 -6.75
N PHE A 103 1.38 12.51 -6.40
CA PHE A 103 0.22 11.64 -6.20
C PHE A 103 -0.70 12.18 -5.09
N LEU A 104 -0.15 12.59 -3.94
CA LEU A 104 -0.95 13.13 -2.83
C LEU A 104 -1.68 14.41 -3.21
N LEU A 105 -1.00 15.33 -3.91
CA LEU A 105 -1.62 16.56 -4.39
C LEU A 105 -2.78 16.25 -5.34
N THR A 106 -2.59 15.30 -6.26
CA THR A 106 -3.62 14.89 -7.22
C THR A 106 -4.77 14.13 -6.55
N PHE A 107 -4.48 13.37 -5.49
CA PHE A 107 -5.49 12.61 -4.74
C PHE A 107 -6.35 13.50 -3.84
N ALA A 108 -5.79 14.61 -3.34
CA ALA A 108 -6.46 15.53 -2.45
C ALA A 108 -7.28 16.63 -3.18
N LEU A 109 -6.96 16.88 -4.46
CA LEU A 109 -7.69 17.78 -5.36
C LEU A 109 -8.88 17.07 -5.99
#